data_AF-A0A959TF17-F1
#
_entry.id   AF-A0A959TF17-F1
#
_cell.length_a   1.000
_cell.length_b   1.000
_cell.length_c   1.000
_cell.angle_alpha   90.00
_cell.angle_beta   90.00
_cell.angle_gamma   90.00
#
_symmetry.space_group_name_H-M   'P 1'
#
loop_
_entity.id
_entity.type
_entity.pdbx_description
1 polymer ?
#
loop_
_entity_poly.entity_id
_entity_poly.type
_entity_poly.pdbx_seq_one_letter_code
_entity_poly.pdbx_strand_id
1 'polypeptide(L)'
;AFPDEPYLYVFYSHLSGRNRVSRFTHLGASASPSSEVIIWEDPQPYQNCCHTGGAFAFVDDSTMLLAIGDDFRPQVAQDPGSAFGKIHRFRKDGSIPADNPFHDGSPGLMNAQGVLQSIYSLGLRNPFRGAFDPVSAMFLLGEVGGNDHTVAWEDLHAAEPGGNLGWPVCGDQGRLPDGSCQDPQYIDPVLAYPHAGSGASVTGGVFYQGTMFPAEWQGRYIYGDYVRGWLRYLEFNGAGDVVDEGPFLDTVDLGGVAATSVVKLLEAPDGSLLYVSITDDFQDFTGSVHRIFHSVDQAPICDDLMASPLSGPGPLLEVTLECTATDPEGAPLLHIWDLGDGSQPDT
;
A
#
# COMPACT_ATOMS: atom_id res chain seq x y z
N ALA A 1 7.31 -18.45 10.84
CA ALA A 1 7.15 -18.57 12.30
C ALA A 1 7.01 -17.16 12.86
N PHE A 2 6.30 -16.97 13.98
CA PHE A 2 6.32 -15.67 14.67
C PHE A 2 7.76 -15.39 15.15
N PRO A 3 8.25 -14.14 15.09
CA PRO A 3 9.60 -13.80 15.54
C PRO A 3 9.81 -14.18 17.02
N ASP A 4 11.05 -14.54 17.35
CA ASP A 4 11.47 -14.92 18.71
C ASP A 4 11.28 -13.77 19.72
N GLU A 5 11.34 -12.52 19.24
CA GLU A 5 10.98 -11.33 20.01
C GLU A 5 9.53 -10.92 19.72
N PRO A 6 8.61 -11.01 20.71
CA PRO A 6 7.19 -10.74 20.51
C PRO A 6 6.92 -9.24 20.57
N TYR A 7 7.43 -8.47 19.62
CA TYR A 7 7.20 -7.03 19.55
C TYR A 7 6.35 -6.62 18.36
N LEU A 8 5.46 -5.65 18.59
CA LEU A 8 4.71 -4.93 17.56
C LEU A 8 5.22 -3.49 17.48
N TYR A 9 5.38 -2.97 16.28
CA TYR A 9 5.77 -1.58 16.03
C TYR A 9 4.60 -0.87 15.36
N VAL A 10 4.20 0.28 15.91
CA VAL A 10 3.03 1.03 15.46
C VAL A 10 3.45 2.47 15.20
N PHE A 11 3.18 2.94 13.98
CA PHE A 11 3.23 4.36 13.65
C PHE A 11 1.85 4.99 13.86
N TYR A 12 1.77 6.07 14.63
CA TYR A 12 0.49 6.76 14.89
C TYR A 12 0.67 8.21 15.33
N SER A 13 -0.39 9.01 15.17
CA SER A 13 -0.48 10.38 15.67
C SER A 13 -0.93 10.39 17.13
N HIS A 14 -0.11 10.94 18.02
CA HIS A 14 -0.38 11.04 19.44
C HIS A 14 -1.09 12.35 19.79
N LEU A 15 -1.86 12.36 20.88
CA LEU A 15 -2.63 13.52 21.35
C LEU A 15 -1.78 14.75 21.69
N SER A 16 -0.45 14.61 21.78
CA SER A 16 0.48 15.75 21.88
C SER A 16 0.68 16.50 20.56
N GLY A 17 0.01 16.08 19.47
CA GLY A 17 0.19 16.64 18.14
C GLY A 17 1.48 16.19 17.45
N ARG A 18 2.02 15.02 17.79
CA ARG A 18 3.25 14.45 17.22
C ARG A 18 2.96 13.08 16.65
N ASN A 19 3.60 12.70 15.55
CA ASN A 19 3.60 11.32 15.12
C ASN A 19 4.76 10.58 15.77
N ARG A 20 4.56 9.29 16.03
CA ARG A 20 5.59 8.46 16.63
C ARG A 20 5.50 7.02 16.18
N VAL A 21 6.65 6.35 16.19
CA VAL A 21 6.76 4.91 16.14
C VAL A 21 7.01 4.42 17.55
N SER A 22 6.13 3.54 18.01
CA SER A 22 6.25 2.92 19.33
C SER A 22 6.24 1.42 19.23
N ARG A 23 6.99 0.77 20.12
CA ARG A 23 7.06 -0.67 20.28
C ARG A 23 6.20 -1.10 21.46
N PHE A 24 5.45 -2.18 21.27
CA PHE A 24 4.64 -2.84 22.29
C PHE A 24 4.96 -4.32 22.36
N THR A 25 4.77 -4.94 23.52
CA THR A 25 4.83 -6.40 23.69
C THR A 25 3.57 -7.03 23.13
N HIS A 26 3.75 -7.95 22.19
CA HIS A 26 2.71 -8.79 21.61
C HIS A 26 2.28 -9.88 22.57
N LEU A 27 0.97 -10.08 22.72
CA LEU A 27 0.34 -11.07 23.61
C LEU A 27 -0.48 -12.12 22.82
N GLY A 28 -0.27 -12.23 21.51
CA GLY A 28 -1.00 -13.16 20.63
C GLY A 28 -2.17 -12.49 19.90
N ALA A 29 -3.31 -12.32 20.56
CA ALA A 29 -4.47 -11.64 19.96
C ALA A 29 -4.53 -10.14 20.28
N SER A 30 -3.59 -9.64 21.09
CA SER A 30 -3.54 -8.26 21.57
C SER A 30 -2.10 -7.80 21.80
N ALA A 31 -1.94 -6.53 22.19
CA ALA A 31 -0.68 -5.94 22.63
C ALA A 31 -0.86 -5.38 24.06
N SER A 32 0.21 -5.38 24.85
CA SER A 32 0.20 -4.73 26.17
C SER A 32 0.38 -3.22 26.03
N PRO A 33 -0.63 -2.37 26.31
CA PRO A 33 -0.48 -0.91 26.13
C PRO A 33 0.52 -0.30 27.11
N SER A 34 0.65 -0.87 28.31
CA SER A 34 1.61 -0.40 29.33
C SER A 34 3.07 -0.73 29.02
N SER A 35 3.32 -1.50 27.96
CA SER A 35 4.67 -1.87 27.52
C SER A 35 5.25 -0.93 26.46
N GLU A 36 4.59 0.20 26.21
CA GLU A 36 5.01 1.17 25.21
C GLU A 36 6.46 1.62 25.42
N VAL A 37 7.25 1.51 24.36
CA VAL A 37 8.56 2.16 24.24
C VAL A 37 8.54 3.01 22.99
N ILE A 38 8.73 4.32 23.14
CA ILE A 38 8.84 5.25 22.02
C ILE A 38 10.19 4.98 21.34
N ILE A 39 10.13 4.57 20.07
CA ILE A 39 11.31 4.29 19.25
C ILE A 39 11.73 5.55 18.50
N TRP A 40 10.76 6.27 17.98
CA TRP A 40 10.97 7.51 17.25
C TRP A 40 9.73 8.40 17.45
N GLU A 41 9.93 9.71 17.62
CA GLU A 41 8.85 10.69 17.71
C GLU A 41 9.28 11.96 16.98
N ASP A 42 8.33 12.60 16.30
CA ASP A 42 8.54 13.89 15.65
C ASP A 42 9.16 14.90 16.64
N PRO A 43 10.25 15.60 16.28
CA PRO A 43 10.83 16.65 17.11
C PRO A 43 9.97 17.92 17.12
N GLN A 44 9.02 18.07 16.19
CA GLN A 44 8.07 19.17 16.14
C GLN A 44 6.62 18.67 16.03
N PRO A 45 5.62 19.34 16.65
CA PRO A 45 4.24 18.97 16.41
C PRO A 45 3.82 19.25 14.96
N TYR A 46 2.93 18.42 14.41
CA TYR A 46 2.28 18.69 13.13
C TYR A 46 1.36 19.91 13.25
N GLN A 47 1.21 20.66 12.16
CA GLN A 47 0.47 21.91 12.13
C GLN A 47 -0.81 21.82 11.30
N ASN A 48 -0.93 20.81 10.44
CA ASN A 48 -2.08 20.59 9.57
C ASN A 48 -2.66 19.17 9.76
N CYS A 49 -3.80 18.93 9.11
CA CYS A 49 -4.55 17.67 9.22
C CYS A 49 -3.96 16.50 8.45
N CYS A 50 -3.09 16.80 7.50
CA CYS A 50 -3.02 16.06 6.26
C CYS A 50 -1.56 15.87 5.84
N HIS A 51 -1.33 14.88 4.96
CA HIS A 51 0.01 14.46 4.54
C HIS A 51 0.86 13.89 5.69
N THR A 52 0.25 13.09 6.57
CA THR A 52 0.97 12.40 7.64
C THR A 52 1.93 11.34 7.10
N GLY A 53 1.65 10.78 5.91
CA GLY A 53 2.40 9.69 5.32
C GLY A 53 2.17 8.36 6.04
N GLY A 54 3.25 7.65 6.37
CA GLY A 54 3.20 6.37 7.08
C GLY A 54 3.65 5.16 6.25
N ALA A 55 4.36 5.37 5.14
CA ALA A 55 5.10 4.28 4.52
C ALA A 55 6.17 3.78 5.50
N PHE A 56 6.04 2.54 5.96
CA PHE A 56 6.85 1.99 7.05
C PHE A 56 7.26 0.56 6.72
N ALA A 57 8.55 0.26 6.86
CA ALA A 57 9.10 -1.05 6.60
C ALA A 57 10.30 -1.37 7.51
N PHE A 58 10.47 -2.65 7.80
CA PHE A 58 11.73 -3.18 8.34
C PHE A 58 12.70 -3.39 7.18
N VAL A 59 13.93 -2.92 7.36
CA VAL A 59 15.04 -3.14 6.41
C VAL A 59 15.74 -4.46 6.74
N ASP A 60 15.97 -4.68 8.03
CA ASP A 60 16.63 -5.85 8.58
C ASP A 60 16.13 -6.11 10.03
N ASP A 61 16.79 -7.04 10.72
CA ASP A 61 16.44 -7.40 12.10
C ASP A 61 16.65 -6.28 13.12
N SER A 62 17.31 -5.19 12.75
CA SER A 62 17.66 -4.08 13.63
C SER A 62 17.17 -2.72 13.15
N THR A 63 16.84 -2.55 11.87
CA THR A 63 16.65 -1.24 11.23
C THR A 63 15.27 -1.10 10.58
N MET A 64 14.70 0.10 10.65
CA MET A 64 13.42 0.47 10.03
C MET A 64 13.53 1.76 9.22
N LEU A 65 12.65 1.89 8.24
CA LEU A 65 12.40 3.10 7.47
C LEU A 65 10.96 3.58 7.70
N LEU A 66 10.80 4.90 7.81
CA LEU A 66 9.50 5.57 7.92
C LEU A 66 9.48 6.82 7.03
N ALA A 67 8.54 6.89 6.09
CA ALA A 67 8.29 8.10 5.32
C ALA A 67 7.15 8.92 5.94
N ILE A 68 7.39 10.22 6.10
CA ILE A 68 6.43 11.20 6.63
C ILE A 68 6.26 12.31 5.60
N GLY A 69 5.02 12.73 5.39
CA GLY A 69 4.72 13.80 4.44
C GLY A 69 5.03 15.19 4.97
N ASP A 70 4.81 16.18 4.13
CA ASP A 70 5.20 17.57 4.34
C ASP A 70 4.28 18.34 5.30
N ASP A 71 3.29 17.65 5.90
CA ASP A 71 2.28 18.28 6.77
C ASP A 71 1.59 19.47 6.08
N PHE A 72 1.32 19.35 4.77
CA PHE A 72 0.76 20.39 3.91
C PHE A 72 1.58 21.70 3.88
N ARG A 73 2.88 21.61 4.16
CA ARG A 73 3.83 22.73 4.20
C ARG A 73 5.01 22.44 3.28
N PRO A 74 4.89 22.66 1.96
CA PRO A 74 5.87 22.19 0.99
C PRO A 74 7.32 22.57 1.29
N GLN A 75 7.55 23.76 1.86
CA GLN A 75 8.88 24.24 2.24
C GLN A 75 9.60 23.37 3.28
N VAL A 76 8.87 22.66 4.16
CA VAL A 76 9.51 21.86 5.22
C VAL A 76 10.08 20.55 4.68
N ALA A 77 9.66 20.11 3.50
CA ALA A 77 10.23 18.93 2.82
C ALA A 77 11.72 19.14 2.48
N GLN A 78 12.13 20.39 2.24
CA GLN A 78 13.52 20.78 1.97
C GLN A 78 14.28 21.26 3.21
N ASP A 79 13.60 21.47 4.34
CA ASP A 79 14.24 21.87 5.60
C ASP A 79 14.87 20.64 6.30
N PRO A 80 16.21 20.57 6.44
CA PRO A 80 16.88 19.45 7.11
C PRO A 80 16.68 19.43 8.64
N GLY A 81 16.19 20.53 9.24
CA GLY A 81 15.79 20.60 10.65
C GLY A 81 14.37 20.10 10.93
N SER A 82 13.62 19.74 9.88
CA SER A 82 12.23 19.26 9.98
C SER A 82 12.14 17.76 9.72
N ALA A 83 11.30 17.07 10.49
CA ALA A 83 10.97 15.65 10.25
C ALA A 83 9.96 15.45 9.11
N PHE A 84 9.29 16.52 8.69
CA PHE A 84 8.26 16.45 7.65
C PHE A 84 8.86 16.42 6.24
N GLY A 85 8.23 15.66 5.35
CA GLY A 85 8.65 15.46 3.97
C GLY A 85 9.97 14.70 3.85
N LYS A 86 10.15 13.66 4.68
CA LYS A 86 11.40 12.89 4.84
C LYS A 86 11.12 11.39 4.82
N ILE A 87 12.16 10.64 4.49
CA ILE A 87 12.30 9.23 4.89
C ILE A 87 13.28 9.22 6.06
N HIS A 88 12.85 8.67 7.20
CA HIS A 88 13.67 8.48 8.39
C HIS A 88 14.15 7.04 8.49
N ARG A 89 15.41 6.84 8.88
CA ARG A 89 16.01 5.54 9.21
C ARG A 89 16.48 5.52 10.66
N PHE A 90 15.99 4.56 11.42
CA PHE A 90 16.32 4.38 12.84
C PHE A 90 16.30 2.89 13.21
N ARG A 91 16.95 2.54 14.31
CA ARG A 91 16.96 1.17 14.83
C ARG A 91 15.75 0.84 15.67
N LYS A 92 15.51 -0.45 15.87
CA LYS A 92 14.46 -1.02 16.73
C LYS A 92 14.57 -0.63 18.20
N ASP A 93 15.72 -0.12 18.64
CA ASP A 93 15.96 0.43 19.98
C ASP A 93 15.86 1.97 20.03
N GLY A 94 15.56 2.63 18.91
CA GLY A 94 15.46 4.08 18.77
C GLY A 94 16.79 4.80 18.49
N SER A 95 17.92 4.10 18.49
CA SER A 95 19.19 4.69 18.07
C SER A 95 19.23 4.98 16.57
N ILE A 96 20.06 5.94 16.18
CA ILE A 96 20.29 6.27 14.76
C ILE A 96 21.44 5.43 14.21
N PRO A 97 21.27 4.79 13.05
CA PRO A 97 22.37 4.11 12.37
C PRO A 97 23.58 5.01 12.11
N ALA A 98 24.78 4.51 12.40
CA ALA A 98 26.00 5.30 12.28
C ALA A 98 26.40 5.56 10.81
N ASP A 99 25.83 4.77 9.90
CA ASP A 99 25.91 4.87 8.44
C ASP A 99 24.74 5.68 7.85
N ASN A 100 23.89 6.33 8.67
CA ASN A 100 22.94 7.30 8.13
C ASN A 100 23.68 8.49 7.50
N PRO A 101 23.13 9.06 6.41
CA PRO A 101 23.84 10.06 5.60
C PRO A 101 24.15 11.37 6.35
N PHE A 102 23.35 11.72 7.36
CA PHE A 102 23.52 12.95 8.14
C PHE A 102 24.02 12.73 9.57
N HIS A 103 24.38 11.49 9.92
CA HIS A 103 24.90 11.16 11.25
C HIS A 103 26.37 11.60 11.37
N ASP A 104 26.70 12.37 12.41
CA ASP A 104 28.06 12.88 12.66
C ASP A 104 28.67 12.39 13.99
N GLY A 105 27.96 11.51 14.71
CA GLY A 105 28.36 10.99 16.01
C GLY A 105 28.12 11.95 17.18
N SER A 106 27.54 13.14 16.95
CA SER A 106 27.11 14.02 18.02
C SER A 106 25.88 13.43 18.75
N PRO A 107 25.76 13.62 20.07
CA PRO A 107 24.62 13.11 20.82
C PRO A 107 23.34 13.89 20.50
N GLY A 108 22.21 13.18 20.42
CA GLY A 108 20.88 13.78 20.25
C GLY A 108 20.28 13.52 18.86
N LEU A 109 19.19 14.22 18.55
CA LEU A 109 18.44 14.06 17.28
C LEU A 109 19.06 14.83 16.12
N MET A 110 19.73 15.94 16.40
CA MET A 110 20.34 16.84 15.43
C MET A 110 21.84 16.62 15.39
N ASN A 111 22.46 16.78 14.22
CA ASN A 111 23.91 16.88 14.09
C ASN A 111 24.40 18.30 14.42
N ALA A 112 25.71 18.52 14.37
CA ALA A 112 26.32 19.82 14.67
C ALA A 112 25.88 20.96 13.73
N GLN A 113 25.31 20.64 12.57
CA GLN A 113 24.78 21.60 11.59
C GLN A 113 23.26 21.83 11.73
N GLY A 114 22.61 21.19 12.71
CA GLY A 114 21.16 21.31 12.91
C GLY A 114 20.32 20.48 11.94
N VAL A 115 20.91 19.44 11.33
CA VAL A 115 20.20 18.46 10.49
C VAL A 115 19.77 17.28 11.34
N LEU A 116 18.55 16.77 11.15
CA LEU A 116 18.12 15.55 11.81
C LEU A 116 18.95 14.35 11.35
N GLN A 117 19.62 13.69 12.29
CA GLN A 117 20.49 12.54 12.02
C GLN A 117 19.72 11.31 11.52
N SER A 118 18.41 11.26 11.79
CA SER A 118 17.52 10.18 11.34
C SER A 118 17.13 10.30 9.86
N ILE A 119 17.34 11.44 9.20
CA ILE A 119 16.98 11.59 7.78
C ILE A 119 17.82 10.61 6.96
N TYR A 120 17.14 9.83 6.13
CA TYR A 120 17.71 8.96 5.11
C TYR A 120 17.55 9.57 3.72
N SER A 121 16.36 10.07 3.40
CA SER A 121 16.08 10.85 2.18
C SER A 121 15.15 12.02 2.54
N LEU A 122 15.07 13.03 1.69
CA LEU A 122 14.20 14.20 1.86
C LEU A 122 13.45 14.56 0.58
N GLY A 123 12.54 15.53 0.65
CA GLY A 123 11.82 16.05 -0.52
C GLY A 123 10.57 15.25 -0.88
N LEU A 124 9.76 14.87 0.11
CA LEU A 124 8.47 14.18 -0.09
C LEU A 124 7.27 15.08 0.23
N ARG A 125 6.17 14.92 -0.51
CA ARG A 125 4.87 15.54 -0.21
C ARG A 125 4.00 14.66 0.67
N ASN A 126 3.51 13.54 0.16
CA ASN A 126 2.53 12.69 0.82
C ASN A 126 2.80 11.19 0.57
N PRO A 127 3.85 10.63 1.20
CA PRO A 127 4.26 9.24 1.00
C PRO A 127 3.33 8.27 1.75
N PHE A 128 2.39 7.64 1.04
CA PHE A 128 1.25 6.97 1.68
C PHE A 128 1.57 5.55 2.20
N ARG A 129 2.05 4.65 1.32
CA ARG A 129 2.57 3.32 1.69
C ARG A 129 3.85 3.01 0.93
N GLY A 130 4.58 2.02 1.41
CA GLY A 130 5.74 1.47 0.74
C GLY A 130 6.07 0.09 1.27
N ALA A 131 6.98 -0.58 0.58
CA ALA A 131 7.51 -1.89 0.95
C ALA A 131 9.02 -1.94 0.71
N PHE A 132 9.69 -2.69 1.56
CA PHE A 132 11.12 -2.99 1.41
C PHE A 132 11.27 -4.39 0.81
N ASP A 133 12.07 -4.50 -0.24
CA ASP A 133 12.49 -5.78 -0.79
C ASP A 133 13.89 -6.15 -0.27
N PRO A 134 14.03 -7.22 0.53
CA PRO A 134 15.34 -7.64 1.03
C PRO A 134 16.25 -8.23 -0.05
N VAL A 135 15.71 -8.60 -1.23
CA VAL A 135 16.51 -9.16 -2.33
C VAL A 135 17.27 -8.05 -3.07
N SER A 136 16.58 -7.01 -3.50
CA SER A 136 17.17 -5.83 -4.16
C SER A 136 17.67 -4.75 -3.20
N ALA A 137 17.34 -4.86 -1.91
CA ALA A 137 17.55 -3.83 -0.89
C ALA A 137 16.85 -2.48 -1.20
N MET A 138 15.73 -2.53 -1.92
CA MET A 138 14.97 -1.35 -2.33
C MET A 138 13.81 -1.08 -1.37
N PHE A 139 13.70 0.15 -0.87
CA PHE A 139 12.46 0.65 -0.26
C PHE A 139 11.70 1.50 -1.28
N LEU A 140 10.61 0.95 -1.81
CA LEU A 140 9.77 1.62 -2.81
C LEU A 140 8.49 2.12 -2.15
N LEU A 141 8.17 3.40 -2.34
CA LEU A 141 7.00 4.04 -1.75
C LEU A 141 6.17 4.80 -2.79
N GLY A 142 4.85 4.81 -2.60
CA GLY A 142 3.94 5.68 -3.33
C GLY A 142 3.87 7.06 -2.71
N GLU A 143 4.14 8.08 -3.52
CA GLU A 143 3.99 9.48 -3.17
C GLU A 143 2.85 10.12 -3.96
N VAL A 144 1.82 10.56 -3.25
CA VAL A 144 0.63 11.16 -3.88
C VAL A 144 0.94 12.57 -4.37
N GLY A 145 0.57 12.81 -5.63
CA GLY A 145 0.91 14.02 -6.39
C GLY A 145 0.42 15.33 -5.81
N GLY A 146 0.87 16.45 -6.40
CA GLY A 146 0.74 17.80 -5.89
C GLY A 146 -0.67 18.39 -5.76
N ASN A 147 -0.74 19.70 -5.50
CA ASN A 147 -1.99 20.37 -5.10
C ASN A 147 -2.83 20.79 -6.30
N ASP A 148 -2.23 20.93 -7.48
CA ASP A 148 -2.94 21.14 -8.74
C ASP A 148 -3.10 19.80 -9.48
N HIS A 149 -4.23 19.14 -9.25
CA HIS A 149 -4.55 17.83 -9.82
C HIS A 149 -4.59 17.82 -11.37
N THR A 150 -4.55 18.97 -12.04
CA THR A 150 -4.51 19.07 -13.51
C THR A 150 -3.11 18.88 -14.08
N VAL A 151 -2.07 19.13 -13.29
CA VAL A 151 -0.66 19.04 -13.70
C VAL A 151 0.19 18.18 -12.75
N ALA A 152 -0.39 17.74 -11.63
CA ALA A 152 0.24 16.85 -10.67
C ALA A 152 0.59 15.48 -11.29
N TRP A 153 1.55 14.82 -10.66
CA TRP A 153 2.06 13.51 -11.02
C TRP A 153 2.01 12.60 -9.80
N GLU A 154 1.65 11.34 -10.01
CA GLU A 154 1.81 10.29 -9.03
C GLU A 154 3.18 9.64 -9.18
N ASP A 155 3.85 9.37 -8.07
CA ASP A 155 5.24 8.91 -8.07
C ASP A 155 5.43 7.62 -7.28
N LEU A 156 6.31 6.75 -7.79
CA LEU A 156 6.94 5.68 -7.02
C LEU A 156 8.41 6.02 -6.82
N HIS A 157 8.81 6.30 -5.58
CA HIS A 157 10.19 6.65 -5.23
C HIS A 157 10.91 5.49 -4.58
N ALA A 158 12.14 5.23 -5.02
CA ALA A 158 13.09 4.42 -4.26
C ALA A 158 13.82 5.32 -3.25
N ALA A 159 13.95 4.85 -2.01
CA ALA A 159 14.70 5.60 -1.00
C ALA A 159 16.22 5.52 -1.25
N GLU A 160 16.87 6.69 -1.30
CA GLU A 160 18.32 6.80 -1.49
C GLU A 160 19.00 7.51 -0.30
N PRO A 161 20.12 6.99 0.24
CA PRO A 161 20.83 7.64 1.33
C PRO A 161 21.34 9.04 0.93
N GLY A 162 20.87 10.06 1.63
CA GLY A 162 21.18 11.47 1.38
C GLY A 162 20.42 12.06 0.19
N GLY A 163 19.58 11.25 -0.46
CA GLY A 163 18.86 11.62 -1.68
C GLY A 163 17.76 12.67 -1.44
N ASN A 164 17.60 13.56 -2.41
CA ASN A 164 16.54 14.56 -2.44
C ASN A 164 15.54 14.25 -3.56
N LEU A 165 14.34 13.83 -3.18
CA LEU A 165 13.26 13.36 -4.06
C LEU A 165 12.43 14.53 -4.65
N GLY A 166 12.86 15.76 -4.42
CA GLY A 166 12.48 16.88 -5.28
C GLY A 166 11.27 17.70 -4.87
N TRP A 167 10.37 17.23 -4.01
CA TRP A 167 9.22 18.04 -3.59
C TRP A 167 9.67 19.31 -2.81
N PRO A 168 9.14 20.51 -3.12
CA PRO A 168 8.12 20.80 -4.13
C PRO A 168 8.65 21.25 -5.49
N VAL A 169 9.97 21.33 -5.66
CA VAL A 169 10.59 21.81 -6.90
C VAL A 169 10.22 20.93 -8.07
N CYS A 170 10.26 19.60 -7.91
CA CYS A 170 9.82 18.63 -8.91
C CYS A 170 8.32 18.32 -8.82
N GLY A 171 7.51 19.20 -8.23
CA GLY A 171 6.05 19.01 -8.13
C GLY A 171 5.32 19.46 -9.40
N ASP A 172 4.15 20.09 -9.19
CA ASP A 172 3.18 20.50 -10.22
C ASP A 172 3.75 21.27 -11.43
N GLN A 173 4.86 22.01 -11.27
CA GLN A 173 5.41 22.89 -12.32
C GLN A 173 6.87 22.62 -12.69
N GLY A 174 7.52 21.62 -12.08
CA GLY A 174 8.95 21.37 -12.25
C GLY A 174 9.29 20.08 -12.95
N ARG A 175 8.33 19.48 -13.68
CA ARG A 175 8.53 18.22 -14.40
C ARG A 175 8.60 18.39 -15.91
N LEU A 176 9.31 17.49 -16.56
CA LEU A 176 9.29 17.26 -17.99
C LEU A 176 8.07 16.40 -18.37
N PRO A 177 7.70 16.32 -19.66
CA PRO A 177 6.54 15.53 -20.10
C PRO A 177 6.63 14.02 -19.85
N ASP A 178 7.81 13.49 -19.54
CA ASP A 178 8.04 12.09 -19.16
C ASP A 178 7.96 11.87 -17.64
N GLY A 179 7.65 12.93 -16.87
CA GLY A 179 7.54 12.91 -15.42
C GLY A 179 8.86 13.15 -14.70
N SER A 180 10.01 13.16 -15.37
CA SER A 180 11.29 13.48 -14.73
C SER A 180 11.37 14.94 -14.26
N CYS A 181 12.22 15.23 -13.29
CA CYS A 181 12.43 16.58 -12.80
C CYS A 181 13.23 17.41 -13.80
N GLN A 182 12.83 18.67 -14.00
CA GLN A 182 13.56 19.62 -14.84
C GLN A 182 14.93 19.98 -14.28
N ASP A 183 15.08 19.92 -12.95
CA ASP A 183 16.32 20.24 -12.26
C ASP A 183 17.06 18.93 -11.91
N PRO A 184 18.20 18.65 -12.55
CA PRO A 184 18.88 17.36 -12.46
C PRO A 184 19.59 17.13 -11.11
N GLN A 185 19.50 18.07 -10.15
CA GLN A 185 20.02 17.86 -8.80
C GLN A 185 19.12 16.95 -7.94
N TYR A 186 17.85 16.79 -8.34
CA TYR A 186 16.90 15.95 -7.63
C TYR A 186 16.85 14.56 -8.27
N ILE A 187 16.51 13.57 -7.44
CA ILE A 187 16.38 12.19 -7.87
C ILE A 187 14.99 12.02 -8.50
N ASP A 188 15.00 11.47 -9.71
CA ASP A 188 13.77 11.10 -10.39
C ASP A 188 13.11 9.89 -9.72
N PRO A 189 11.77 9.82 -9.73
CA PRO A 189 11.07 8.62 -9.28
C PRO A 189 11.40 7.44 -10.21
N VAL A 190 11.28 6.23 -9.65
CA VAL A 190 11.36 4.98 -10.41
C VAL A 190 10.28 4.91 -11.49
N LEU A 191 9.10 5.43 -11.17
CA LEU A 191 7.99 5.59 -12.10
C LEU A 191 7.21 6.85 -11.74
N ALA A 192 6.85 7.63 -12.75
CA ALA A 192 5.91 8.73 -12.64
C ALA A 192 4.79 8.58 -13.66
N TYR A 193 3.57 8.95 -13.30
CA TYR A 193 2.45 9.03 -14.24
C TYR A 193 1.51 10.20 -13.90
N PRO A 194 0.81 10.78 -14.90
CA PRO A 194 -0.05 11.93 -14.65
C PRO A 194 -1.19 11.63 -13.67
N HIS A 195 -1.39 12.53 -12.71
CA HIS A 195 -2.54 12.49 -11.81
C HIS A 195 -3.84 12.65 -12.62
N ALA A 196 -3.92 13.65 -13.50
CA ALA A 196 -5.09 13.81 -14.35
C ALA A 196 -5.21 12.65 -15.37
N GLY A 197 -6.33 11.93 -15.32
CA GLY A 197 -6.70 10.92 -16.30
C GLY A 197 -6.12 9.52 -16.09
N SER A 198 -4.95 9.39 -15.45
CA SER A 198 -4.30 8.08 -15.23
C SER A 198 -4.30 7.67 -13.76
N GLY A 199 -3.89 8.57 -12.87
CA GLY A 199 -3.83 8.38 -11.42
C GLY A 199 -4.88 9.18 -10.65
N ALA A 200 -4.75 9.15 -9.33
CA ALA A 200 -5.26 10.18 -8.43
C ALA A 200 -4.78 10.00 -6.98
N SER A 201 -4.35 8.79 -6.60
CA SER A 201 -3.74 8.55 -5.29
C SER A 201 -2.99 7.22 -5.32
N VAL A 202 -1.73 7.26 -5.74
CA VAL A 202 -0.84 6.09 -5.69
C VAL A 202 -0.72 5.63 -4.24
N THR A 203 -1.04 4.37 -4.02
CA THR A 203 -0.97 3.80 -2.68
C THR A 203 0.42 3.33 -2.34
N GLY A 204 1.15 2.81 -3.33
CA GLY A 204 2.27 1.90 -3.11
C GLY A 204 1.79 0.45 -3.12
N GLY A 205 2.64 -0.47 -2.70
CA GLY A 205 2.48 -1.87 -3.06
C GLY A 205 3.28 -2.84 -2.20
N VAL A 206 3.52 -4.02 -2.79
CA VAL A 206 4.27 -5.13 -2.20
C VAL A 206 5.13 -5.79 -3.28
N PHE A 207 6.36 -6.16 -2.92
CA PHE A 207 7.19 -7.04 -3.75
C PHE A 207 6.75 -8.48 -3.53
N TYR A 208 6.30 -9.14 -4.60
CA TYR A 208 5.80 -10.50 -4.51
C TYR A 208 6.95 -11.52 -4.52
N GLN A 209 7.08 -12.32 -3.47
CA GLN A 209 8.12 -13.35 -3.35
C GLN A 209 7.54 -14.78 -3.21
N GLY A 210 6.22 -14.90 -3.20
CA GLY A 210 5.51 -16.16 -3.01
C GLY A 210 5.49 -17.07 -4.24
N THR A 211 4.89 -18.24 -4.06
CA THR A 211 4.76 -19.26 -5.12
C THR A 211 3.32 -19.63 -5.44
N MET A 212 2.34 -18.84 -4.95
CA MET A 212 0.91 -19.04 -5.24
C MET A 212 0.61 -18.67 -6.70
N PHE A 213 1.12 -17.52 -7.16
CA PHE A 213 0.97 -17.07 -8.54
C PHE A 213 2.02 -17.74 -9.45
N PRO A 214 1.79 -17.76 -10.78
CA PRO A 214 2.79 -18.21 -11.75
C PRO A 214 4.17 -17.57 -11.54
N ALA A 215 5.24 -18.31 -11.86
CA ALA A 215 6.61 -17.97 -11.48
C ALA A 215 7.09 -16.62 -12.05
N GLU A 216 6.52 -16.17 -13.17
CA GLU A 216 6.77 -14.86 -13.77
C GLU A 216 6.37 -13.67 -12.87
N TRP A 217 5.56 -13.90 -11.84
CA TRP A 217 5.18 -12.85 -10.89
C TRP A 217 6.21 -12.64 -9.76
N GLN A 218 7.10 -13.60 -9.52
CA GLN A 218 8.10 -13.49 -8.46
C GLN A 218 9.07 -12.32 -8.72
N GLY A 219 9.31 -11.52 -7.69
CA GLY A 219 10.13 -10.30 -7.74
C GLY A 219 9.40 -9.06 -8.26
N ARG A 220 8.20 -9.19 -8.84
CA ARG A 220 7.43 -8.03 -9.32
C ARG A 220 6.87 -7.22 -8.17
N TYR A 221 6.83 -5.91 -8.33
CA TYR A 221 6.18 -5.00 -7.39
C TYR A 221 4.74 -4.74 -7.81
N ILE A 222 3.78 -5.20 -7.00
CA ILE A 222 2.36 -5.03 -7.26
C ILE A 222 1.84 -3.86 -6.43
N TYR A 223 1.26 -2.87 -7.09
CA TYR A 223 0.84 -1.61 -6.48
C TYR A 223 -0.52 -1.18 -7.02
N GLY A 224 -1.15 -0.20 -6.35
CA GLY A 224 -2.44 0.30 -6.80
C GLY A 224 -2.65 1.78 -6.57
N ASP A 225 -3.78 2.26 -7.08
CA ASP A 225 -4.25 3.63 -6.91
C ASP A 225 -5.61 3.62 -6.19
N TYR A 226 -5.71 4.36 -5.09
CA TYR A 226 -6.86 4.35 -4.20
C TYR A 226 -8.13 4.90 -4.89
N VAL A 227 -8.00 5.98 -5.65
CA VAL A 227 -9.15 6.68 -6.26
C VAL A 227 -9.57 5.99 -7.56
N ARG A 228 -8.62 5.47 -8.32
CA ARG A 228 -8.90 4.78 -9.59
C ARG A 228 -9.21 3.31 -9.42
N GLY A 229 -8.79 2.72 -8.31
CA GLY A 229 -9.04 1.33 -7.96
C GLY A 229 -8.31 0.32 -8.83
N TRP A 230 -7.35 0.71 -9.67
CA TRP A 230 -6.58 -0.26 -10.47
C TRP A 230 -5.44 -0.86 -9.66
N LEU A 231 -5.03 -2.08 -10.04
CA LEU A 231 -3.81 -2.74 -9.59
C LEU A 231 -2.89 -2.96 -10.80
N ARG A 232 -1.61 -2.61 -10.63
CA ARG A 232 -0.58 -2.73 -11.66
C ARG A 232 0.66 -3.40 -11.08
N TYR A 233 1.58 -3.79 -11.96
CA TYR A 233 2.87 -4.32 -11.58
C TYR A 233 4.02 -3.54 -12.22
N LEU A 234 5.18 -3.60 -11.58
CA LEU A 234 6.48 -3.28 -12.16
C LEU A 234 7.40 -4.50 -12.08
N GLU A 235 8.18 -4.70 -13.13
CA GLU A 235 9.30 -5.64 -13.18
C GLU A 235 10.61 -4.88 -13.20
N PHE A 236 11.56 -5.33 -12.37
CA PHE A 236 12.86 -4.71 -12.22
C PHE A 236 13.96 -5.61 -12.78
N ASN A 237 14.97 -5.00 -13.41
CA ASN A 237 16.21 -5.71 -13.70
C ASN A 237 17.12 -5.78 -12.45
N GLY A 238 18.26 -6.46 -12.55
CA GLY A 238 19.23 -6.58 -11.46
C GLY A 238 19.94 -5.28 -11.06
N ALA A 239 19.80 -4.19 -11.83
CA ALA A 239 20.29 -2.86 -11.49
C ALA A 239 19.23 -2.00 -10.76
N GLY A 240 17.98 -2.48 -10.67
CA GLY A 240 16.88 -1.75 -10.07
C GLY A 240 16.11 -0.85 -11.05
N ASP A 241 16.35 -0.96 -12.35
CA ASP A 241 15.57 -0.22 -13.36
C ASP A 241 14.29 -0.98 -13.72
N VAL A 242 13.21 -0.24 -13.98
CA VAL A 242 11.96 -0.81 -14.51
C VAL A 242 12.18 -1.30 -15.94
N VAL A 243 11.86 -2.56 -16.21
CA VAL A 243 11.98 -3.19 -17.53
C VAL A 243 10.65 -3.66 -18.12
N ASP A 244 9.61 -3.80 -17.28
CA ASP A 244 8.25 -4.08 -17.72
C ASP A 244 7.25 -3.47 -16.74
N GLU A 245 6.09 -3.08 -17.24
CA GLU A 245 4.96 -2.60 -16.42
C GLU A 245 3.63 -2.97 -17.07
N GLY A 246 2.59 -3.17 -16.27
CA GLY A 246 1.28 -3.52 -16.81
C GLY A 246 0.17 -3.65 -15.76
N PRO A 247 -1.06 -3.91 -16.20
CA PRO A 247 -2.15 -4.25 -15.28
C PRO A 247 -1.84 -5.58 -14.58
N PHE A 248 -2.12 -5.65 -13.28
CA PHE A 248 -2.08 -6.90 -12.52
C PHE A 248 -3.42 -7.64 -12.60
N LEU A 249 -4.52 -6.91 -12.38
CA LEU A 249 -5.90 -7.42 -12.47
C LEU A 249 -6.82 -6.34 -13.03
N ASP A 250 -7.89 -6.76 -13.69
CA ASP A 250 -8.97 -5.84 -14.06
C ASP A 250 -9.82 -5.51 -12.82
N THR A 251 -10.15 -4.24 -12.67
CA THR A 251 -11.02 -3.75 -11.61
C THR A 251 -12.42 -4.34 -11.67
N VAL A 252 -12.91 -4.68 -12.87
CA VAL A 252 -14.23 -5.29 -13.04
C VAL A 252 -14.28 -6.68 -12.42
N ASP A 253 -13.19 -7.45 -12.54
CA ASP A 253 -13.09 -8.82 -12.00
C ASP A 253 -13.13 -8.85 -10.46
N LEU A 254 -12.86 -7.70 -9.83
CA LEU A 254 -12.83 -7.54 -8.37
C LEU A 254 -14.07 -6.84 -7.81
N GLY A 255 -15.11 -6.61 -8.61
CA GLY A 255 -16.34 -5.93 -8.17
C GLY A 255 -16.33 -4.41 -8.35
N GLY A 256 -15.42 -3.89 -9.19
CA GLY A 256 -15.31 -2.48 -9.55
C GLY A 256 -14.55 -1.63 -8.53
N VAL A 257 -14.48 -0.32 -8.81
CA VAL A 257 -13.64 0.65 -8.07
C VAL A 257 -13.89 0.64 -6.56
N ALA A 258 -15.15 0.51 -6.12
CA ALA A 258 -15.47 0.47 -4.69
C ALA A 258 -14.80 -0.71 -3.97
N ALA A 259 -14.72 -1.87 -4.62
CA ALA A 259 -14.06 -3.04 -4.08
C ALA A 259 -12.53 -2.98 -4.19
N THR A 260 -11.99 -2.06 -4.99
CA THR A 260 -10.56 -1.97 -5.31
C THR A 260 -9.91 -0.65 -4.92
N SER A 261 -10.60 0.22 -4.18
CA SER A 261 -10.03 1.43 -3.52
C SER A 261 -9.03 1.04 -2.43
N VAL A 262 -7.87 0.58 -2.88
CA VAL A 262 -6.85 -0.07 -2.06
C VAL A 262 -6.09 0.94 -1.22
N VAL A 263 -5.81 0.59 0.03
CA VAL A 263 -4.99 1.41 0.96
C VAL A 263 -3.84 0.64 1.60
N LYS A 264 -3.78 -0.67 1.37
CA LYS A 264 -2.66 -1.53 1.75
C LYS A 264 -2.70 -2.81 0.92
N LEU A 265 -1.54 -3.21 0.41
CA LEU A 265 -1.28 -4.56 -0.10
C LEU A 265 -0.23 -5.24 0.77
N LEU A 266 -0.32 -6.55 0.91
CA LEU A 266 0.69 -7.40 1.54
C LEU A 266 0.62 -8.83 1.01
N GLU A 267 1.75 -9.53 1.05
CA GLU A 267 1.81 -10.96 0.78
C GLU A 267 1.49 -11.75 2.06
N ALA A 268 0.57 -12.70 1.97
CA ALA A 268 0.22 -13.61 3.04
C ALA A 268 1.22 -14.79 3.13
N PRO A 269 1.33 -15.48 4.29
CA PRO A 269 2.28 -16.58 4.44
C PRO A 269 2.08 -17.77 3.50
N ASP A 270 0.90 -17.91 2.89
CA ASP A 270 0.59 -18.94 1.90
C ASP A 270 0.91 -18.51 0.45
N GLY A 271 1.47 -17.31 0.28
CA GLY A 271 1.80 -16.71 -1.02
C GLY A 271 0.62 -16.03 -1.71
N SER A 272 -0.58 -16.01 -1.13
CA SER A 272 -1.68 -15.17 -1.64
C SER A 272 -1.44 -13.69 -1.35
N LEU A 273 -2.09 -12.79 -2.09
CA LEU A 273 -2.07 -11.36 -1.76
C LEU A 273 -3.29 -11.01 -0.92
N LEU A 274 -3.08 -10.20 0.11
CA LEU A 274 -4.16 -9.56 0.86
C LEU A 274 -4.13 -8.07 0.55
N TYR A 275 -5.31 -7.48 0.39
CA TYR A 275 -5.43 -6.04 0.30
C TYR A 275 -6.59 -5.52 1.14
N VAL A 276 -6.44 -4.30 1.63
CA VAL A 276 -7.49 -3.58 2.34
C VAL A 276 -8.06 -2.54 1.40
N SER A 277 -9.38 -2.52 1.22
CA SER A 277 -10.08 -1.43 0.57
C SER A 277 -10.85 -0.61 1.61
N ILE A 278 -10.94 0.69 1.37
CA ILE A 278 -11.88 1.57 2.08
C ILE A 278 -12.72 2.32 1.06
N THR A 279 -13.96 2.61 1.43
CA THR A 279 -14.83 3.49 0.67
C THR A 279 -15.33 4.57 1.61
N ASP A 280 -15.15 5.82 1.20
CA ASP A 280 -15.63 7.01 1.88
C ASP A 280 -16.62 7.71 0.93
N ASP A 281 -17.92 7.61 1.24
CA ASP A 281 -18.97 8.35 0.55
C ASP A 281 -19.43 9.59 1.35
N PHE A 282 -18.63 10.00 2.35
CA PHE A 282 -18.90 11.07 3.31
C PHE A 282 -20.12 10.84 4.21
N GLN A 283 -20.75 9.66 4.17
CA GLN A 283 -21.89 9.28 5.02
C GLN A 283 -21.60 7.99 5.81
N ASP A 284 -21.05 6.97 5.16
CA ASP A 284 -20.68 5.68 5.70
C ASP A 284 -19.23 5.31 5.31
N PHE A 285 -18.38 5.15 6.33
CA PHE A 285 -17.04 4.61 6.13
C PHE A 285 -17.11 3.10 6.15
N THR A 286 -16.92 2.47 5.00
CA THR A 286 -16.84 1.01 4.90
C THR A 286 -15.43 0.59 4.55
N GLY A 287 -15.00 -0.54 5.09
CA GLY A 287 -13.69 -1.13 4.82
C GLY A 287 -13.80 -2.63 4.71
N SER A 288 -13.01 -3.23 3.82
CA SER A 288 -13.00 -4.66 3.57
C SER A 288 -11.57 -5.18 3.46
N VAL A 289 -11.38 -6.43 3.87
CA VAL A 289 -10.15 -7.18 3.64
C VAL A 289 -10.43 -8.22 2.57
N HIS A 290 -9.63 -8.20 1.52
CA HIS A 290 -9.78 -9.07 0.36
C HIS A 290 -8.56 -9.96 0.23
N ARG A 291 -8.76 -11.11 -0.41
CA ARG A 291 -7.69 -12.06 -0.73
C ARG A 291 -7.71 -12.36 -2.21
N ILE A 292 -6.55 -12.19 -2.85
CA ILE A 292 -6.30 -12.57 -4.22
C ILE A 292 -5.39 -13.80 -4.17
N PHE A 293 -5.86 -14.90 -4.73
CA PHE A 293 -5.09 -16.13 -4.86
C PHE A 293 -5.24 -16.66 -6.28
N HIS A 294 -4.21 -17.31 -6.77
CA HIS A 294 -4.26 -18.00 -8.04
C HIS A 294 -4.78 -19.42 -7.80
N SER A 295 -5.88 -19.76 -8.47
CA SER A 295 -6.43 -21.12 -8.50
C SER A 295 -6.44 -21.61 -9.94
N VAL A 296 -6.14 -22.90 -10.09
CA VAL A 296 -6.35 -23.65 -11.35
C VAL A 296 -7.68 -24.41 -11.35
N ASP A 297 -8.46 -24.24 -10.28
CA ASP A 297 -9.75 -24.87 -10.02
C ASP A 297 -10.73 -23.74 -9.65
N GLN A 298 -11.56 -23.32 -10.59
CA GLN A 298 -12.46 -22.19 -10.43
C GLN A 298 -13.81 -22.65 -9.90
N ALA A 299 -14.52 -21.73 -9.23
CA ALA A 299 -15.86 -22.05 -8.77
C ALA A 299 -16.79 -22.30 -9.97
N PRO A 300 -17.70 -23.29 -9.89
CA PRO A 300 -18.72 -23.49 -10.91
C PRO A 300 -19.55 -22.23 -11.16
N ILE A 301 -19.81 -21.92 -12.42
CA ILE A 301 -20.60 -20.78 -12.87
C ILE A 301 -22.02 -21.25 -13.13
N CYS A 302 -23.01 -20.55 -12.59
CA CYS A 302 -24.41 -20.72 -12.95
C CYS A 302 -24.72 -19.83 -14.15
N ASP A 303 -24.79 -20.41 -15.35
CA ASP A 303 -24.93 -19.69 -16.62
C ASP A 303 -26.35 -19.16 -16.85
N ASP A 304 -27.36 -19.96 -16.52
CA ASP A 304 -28.76 -19.59 -16.66
C ASP A 304 -29.61 -20.28 -15.59
N LEU A 305 -30.63 -19.58 -15.10
CA LEU A 305 -31.61 -20.09 -14.15
C LEU A 305 -32.99 -19.65 -14.62
N MET A 306 -33.80 -20.62 -15.03
CA MET A 306 -35.16 -20.39 -15.50
C MET A 306 -36.20 -21.04 -14.59
N ALA A 307 -37.33 -20.35 -14.45
CA ALA A 307 -38.52 -20.86 -13.80
C ALA A 307 -39.71 -20.70 -14.76
N SER A 308 -40.45 -21.77 -15.02
CA SER A 308 -41.61 -21.73 -15.91
C SER A 308 -42.70 -22.73 -15.51
N PRO A 309 -43.99 -22.35 -15.54
CA PRO A 309 -44.51 -21.00 -15.78
C PRO A 309 -44.34 -20.08 -14.56
N LEU A 310 -44.15 -18.77 -14.80
CA LEU A 310 -44.01 -17.77 -13.73
C LEU A 310 -45.33 -17.44 -13.00
N SER A 311 -46.48 -17.81 -13.58
CA SER A 311 -47.80 -17.62 -12.98
C SER A 311 -48.82 -18.60 -13.58
N GLY A 312 -49.91 -18.86 -12.85
CA GLY A 312 -51.03 -19.67 -13.33
C GLY A 312 -52.25 -19.58 -12.40
N PRO A 313 -53.38 -20.20 -12.77
CA PRO A 313 -54.59 -20.19 -11.96
C PRO A 313 -54.39 -20.98 -10.66
N GLY A 314 -54.80 -20.42 -9.52
CA GLY A 314 -54.71 -21.08 -8.20
C GLY A 314 -55.63 -22.31 -8.06
N PRO A 315 -55.48 -23.11 -6.97
CA PRO A 315 -54.70 -22.85 -5.76
C PRO A 315 -53.25 -23.37 -5.76
N LEU A 316 -52.85 -24.15 -6.76
CA LEU A 316 -51.51 -24.73 -6.90
C LEU A 316 -50.93 -24.38 -8.27
N LEU A 317 -49.67 -23.99 -8.29
CA LEU A 317 -48.88 -23.79 -9.51
C LEU A 317 -47.71 -24.77 -9.49
N GLU A 318 -47.65 -25.64 -10.48
CA GLU A 318 -46.49 -26.50 -10.70
C GLU A 318 -45.49 -25.68 -11.53
N VAL A 319 -44.26 -25.54 -11.04
CA VAL A 319 -43.19 -24.77 -11.67
C VAL A 319 -42.02 -25.70 -11.93
N THR A 320 -41.50 -25.68 -13.16
CA THR A 320 -40.24 -26.34 -13.51
C THR A 320 -39.11 -25.34 -13.34
N LEU A 321 -38.08 -25.74 -12.60
CA LEU A 321 -36.82 -25.01 -12.47
C LEU A 321 -35.78 -25.70 -13.35
N GLU A 322 -35.12 -24.93 -14.20
CA GLU A 322 -34.02 -25.39 -15.03
C GLU A 322 -32.80 -24.51 -14.76
N CYS A 323 -31.64 -25.14 -14.56
CA CYS A 323 -30.38 -24.46 -14.39
C CYS A 323 -29.34 -25.08 -15.32
N THR A 324 -28.57 -24.25 -16.01
CA THR A 324 -27.32 -24.66 -16.64
C THR A 324 -26.17 -24.10 -15.82
N ALA A 325 -25.30 -24.99 -15.36
CA ALA A 325 -24.06 -24.60 -14.70
C ALA A 325 -22.88 -25.31 -15.38
N THR A 326 -21.75 -24.62 -15.41
CA THR A 326 -20.51 -25.14 -15.96
C THR A 326 -19.40 -24.99 -14.95
N ASP A 327 -18.60 -26.04 -14.83
CA ASP A 327 -17.30 -25.95 -14.18
C ASP A 327 -16.31 -25.39 -15.23
N PRO A 328 -15.60 -24.29 -14.96
CA PRO A 328 -14.67 -23.72 -15.94
C PRO A 328 -13.58 -24.71 -16.38
N GLU A 329 -13.24 -25.68 -15.53
CA GLU A 329 -12.29 -26.76 -15.82
C GLU A 329 -12.95 -28.03 -16.38
N GLY A 330 -14.28 -28.05 -16.52
CA GLY A 330 -15.05 -29.19 -17.03
C GLY A 330 -15.18 -30.35 -16.04
N ALA A 331 -14.92 -30.12 -14.75
CA ALA A 331 -15.16 -31.11 -13.71
C ALA A 331 -16.66 -31.45 -13.61
N PRO A 332 -17.01 -32.70 -13.24
CA PRO A 332 -18.40 -33.08 -13.02
C PRO A 332 -19.00 -32.31 -11.84
N LEU A 333 -20.13 -31.67 -12.06
CA LEU A 333 -20.85 -30.90 -11.05
C LEU A 333 -21.81 -31.76 -10.24
N LEU A 334 -21.95 -31.45 -8.97
CA LEU A 334 -23.08 -31.85 -8.14
C LEU A 334 -24.04 -30.67 -8.05
N HIS A 335 -25.29 -30.87 -8.45
CA HIS A 335 -26.34 -29.86 -8.34
C HIS A 335 -27.08 -30.06 -7.03
N ILE A 336 -27.36 -28.96 -6.31
CA ILE A 336 -28.15 -28.99 -5.08
C ILE A 336 -29.18 -27.87 -5.17
N TRP A 337 -30.46 -28.21 -5.05
CA TRP A 337 -31.56 -27.25 -5.06
C TRP A 337 -32.08 -27.03 -3.64
N ASP A 338 -31.84 -25.84 -3.09
CA ASP A 338 -32.42 -25.39 -1.82
C ASP A 338 -33.40 -24.23 -2.10
N LEU A 339 -34.68 -24.47 -1.81
CA LEU A 339 -35.76 -23.50 -2.05
C LEU A 339 -35.94 -22.51 -0.89
N GLY A 340 -35.21 -22.67 0.22
CA GLY A 340 -35.25 -21.77 1.37
C GLY A 340 -36.55 -21.81 2.19
N ASP A 341 -37.44 -22.78 1.92
CA ASP A 341 -38.70 -22.98 2.63
C ASP A 341 -38.58 -23.95 3.83
N GLY A 342 -37.37 -24.44 4.10
CA GLY A 342 -37.07 -25.40 5.15
C GLY A 342 -37.29 -26.86 4.75
N SER A 343 -37.62 -27.14 3.48
CA SER A 343 -37.58 -28.50 2.92
C SER A 343 -36.13 -29.00 2.78
N GLN A 344 -35.96 -30.33 2.63
CA GLN A 344 -34.63 -30.88 2.36
C GLN A 344 -34.18 -30.49 0.94
N PRO A 345 -32.93 -30.07 0.77
CA PRO A 345 -32.40 -29.81 -0.57
C PRO A 345 -32.46 -31.05 -1.45
N ASP A 346 -32.80 -30.87 -2.72
CA ASP A 346 -32.79 -31.93 -3.73
C ASP A 346 -31.38 -32.01 -4.37
N THR A 347 -30.91 -33.22 -4.70
CA THR A 347 -29.56 -33.49 -5.24
C THR A 347 -29.63 -34.20 -6.57
#